data_AF-A0A7S3F3P8-F1
#
_entry.id   AF-A0A7S3F3P8-F1
#
_cell.length_a   1.000
_cell.length_b   1.000
_cell.length_c   1.000
_cell.angle_alpha   90.00
_cell.angle_beta   90.00
_cell.angle_gamma   90.00
#
_symmetry.space_group_name_H-M   'P 1'
#
loop_
_entity.id
_entity.type
_entity.pdbx_description
1 polymer ?
#
loop_
_entity_poly.entity_id
_entity_poly.type
_entity_poly.pdbx_seq_one_letter_code
_entity_poly.pdbx_strand_id
1 'polypeptide(L)'
;MLEFQQFNTMWDRKMKEYDERAAELLEAMRQRHELDASEFGQKKLAAESLKKTKHSSELLDLRRIELVLAKQGEYAEAQKVKVRADAMEAAEHERAKTEREHQMFSAHAKLNSRQEQEVNALRQRIQSGAEEQRHARQVDLERLLQRYNNIKAELESQQTAERTRQRKGFSDQSLVAPISPRRTSGGSRPGSARSSGRPSSGGPSSVPS
;
A
#
# COMPACT_ATOMS: atom_id res chain seq x y z
N MET A 1 22.78 25.02 13.39
CA MET A 1 23.01 24.19 12.19
C MET A 1 23.11 22.70 12.51
N LEU A 2 23.59 22.30 13.70
CA LEU A 2 23.70 20.89 14.09
C LEU A 2 22.34 20.15 14.14
N GLU A 3 21.28 20.79 14.62
CA GLU A 3 19.93 20.21 14.70
C GLU A 3 19.33 19.88 13.33
N PHE A 4 19.57 20.71 12.32
CA PHE A 4 19.10 20.48 10.95
C PHE A 4 19.82 19.29 10.30
N GLN A 5 21.13 19.18 10.55
CA GLN A 5 21.91 18.04 10.06
C GLN A 5 21.45 16.73 10.73
N GLN A 6 21.22 16.74 12.05
CA GLN A 6 20.68 15.59 12.80
C GLN A 6 19.27 15.20 12.33
N PHE A 7 18.42 16.19 12.02
CA PHE A 7 17.10 15.95 11.46
C PHE A 7 17.18 15.19 10.13
N ASN A 8 18.03 15.66 9.20
CA ASN A 8 18.19 15.00 7.91
C ASN A 8 18.76 13.59 8.06
N THR A 9 19.82 13.39 8.87
CA THR A 9 20.40 12.05 9.04
C THR A 9 19.41 11.05 9.65
N MET A 10 18.59 11.49 10.60
CA MET A 10 17.55 10.66 11.21
C MET A 10 16.47 10.28 10.19
N TRP A 11 15.98 11.24 9.40
CA TRP A 11 14.95 10.99 8.39
C TRP A 11 15.48 10.17 7.22
N ASP A 12 16.69 10.43 6.75
CA ASP A 12 17.31 9.67 5.68
C ASP A 12 17.53 8.22 6.11
N ARG A 13 17.95 7.99 7.36
CA ARG A 13 18.01 6.64 7.94
C ARG A 13 16.63 5.99 8.00
N LYS A 14 15.63 6.68 8.53
CA LYS A 14 14.26 6.16 8.68
C LYS A 14 13.64 5.79 7.32
N MET A 15 13.85 6.62 6.30
CA MET A 15 13.38 6.33 4.94
C MET A 15 14.13 5.14 4.34
N LYS A 16 15.45 5.07 4.52
CA LYS A 16 16.25 3.93 4.07
C LYS A 16 15.79 2.61 4.70
N GLU A 17 15.55 2.59 6.02
CA GLU A 17 15.01 1.41 6.72
C GLU A 17 13.61 1.01 6.20
N TYR A 18 12.80 1.99 5.79
CA TYR A 18 11.50 1.72 5.18
C TYR A 18 11.65 1.08 3.80
N ASP A 19 12.52 1.62 2.95
CA ASP A 19 12.78 1.11 1.60
C ASP A 19 13.38 -0.31 1.65
N GLU A 20 14.29 -0.58 2.59
CA GLU A 20 14.84 -1.92 2.83
C GLU A 20 13.74 -2.92 3.22
N ARG A 21 12.89 -2.57 4.20
CA ARG A 21 11.76 -3.43 4.58
C ARG A 21 10.75 -3.64 3.46
N ALA A 22 10.49 -2.61 2.66
CA ALA A 22 9.61 -2.72 1.50
C ALA A 22 10.18 -3.67 0.44
N ALA A 23 11.49 -3.61 0.20
CA ALA A 23 12.18 -4.54 -0.69
C ALA A 23 12.14 -5.98 -0.16
N GLU A 24 12.38 -6.19 1.14
CA GLU A 24 12.26 -7.50 1.79
C GLU A 24 10.85 -8.09 1.65
N LEU A 25 9.81 -7.27 1.84
CA LEU A 25 8.42 -7.71 1.69
C LEU A 25 8.10 -8.13 0.25
N LEU A 26 8.59 -7.40 -0.74
CA LEU A 26 8.41 -7.75 -2.16
C LEU A 26 9.13 -9.06 -2.50
N GLU A 27 10.34 -9.25 -1.98
CA GLU A 27 11.12 -10.46 -2.22
C GLU A 27 10.51 -11.68 -1.52
N ALA A 28 10.06 -11.53 -0.27
CA ALA A 28 9.33 -12.58 0.43
C ALA A 28 8.03 -12.97 -0.29
N MET A 29 7.31 -11.99 -0.86
CA MET A 29 6.12 -12.27 -1.67
C MET A 29 6.47 -13.02 -2.96
N ARG A 30 7.55 -12.62 -3.66
CA ARG A 30 8.05 -13.32 -4.84
C ARG A 30 8.37 -14.79 -4.52
N GLN A 31 9.15 -15.03 -3.47
CA GLN A 31 9.53 -16.38 -3.06
C GLN A 31 8.30 -17.24 -2.73
N ARG A 32 7.31 -16.66 -2.03
CA ARG A 32 6.03 -17.36 -1.78
C ARG A 32 5.31 -17.70 -3.08
N HIS A 33 5.22 -16.78 -4.03
CA HIS A 33 4.56 -17.00 -5.31
C HIS A 33 5.26 -18.08 -6.16
N GLU A 34 6.59 -18.14 -6.11
CA GLU A 34 7.38 -19.20 -6.78
C GLU A 34 7.11 -20.58 -6.17
N LEU A 35 7.07 -20.67 -4.84
CA LEU A 35 6.70 -21.91 -4.13
C LEU A 35 5.27 -22.32 -4.45
N ASP A 36 4.32 -21.39 -4.40
CA ASP A 36 2.92 -21.65 -4.73
C ASP A 36 2.75 -22.16 -6.16
N ALA A 37 3.49 -21.60 -7.12
CA ALA A 37 3.47 -22.04 -8.52
C ALA A 37 4.04 -23.45 -8.69
N SER A 38 5.15 -23.76 -8.01
CA SER A 38 5.75 -25.10 -8.00
C SER A 38 4.81 -26.14 -7.38
N GLU A 39 4.25 -25.85 -6.21
CA GLU A 39 3.28 -26.71 -5.55
C GLU A 39 2.02 -26.91 -6.38
N PHE A 40 1.53 -25.86 -7.03
CA PHE A 40 0.37 -25.94 -7.93
C PHE A 40 0.63 -26.91 -9.08
N GLY A 41 1.80 -26.81 -9.73
CA GLY A 41 2.22 -27.73 -10.78
C GLY A 41 2.29 -29.18 -10.30
N GLN A 42 2.96 -29.42 -9.16
CA GLN A 42 3.10 -30.76 -8.58
C GLN A 42 1.74 -31.38 -8.21
N LYS A 43 0.87 -30.62 -7.53
CA LYS A 43 -0.48 -31.07 -7.14
C LYS A 43 -1.33 -31.39 -8.38
N LYS A 44 -1.21 -30.60 -9.45
CA LYS A 44 -1.93 -30.85 -10.71
C LYS A 44 -1.43 -32.10 -11.42
N LEU A 45 -0.11 -32.26 -11.56
CA LEU A 45 0.50 -33.47 -12.12
C LEU A 45 0.09 -34.73 -11.34
N ALA A 46 0.10 -34.68 -10.01
CA ALA A 46 -0.34 -35.78 -9.15
C ALA A 46 -1.84 -36.07 -9.29
N ALA A 47 -2.68 -35.03 -9.40
CA ALA A 47 -4.11 -35.22 -9.61
C ALA A 47 -4.43 -35.78 -11.01
N GLU A 48 -3.62 -35.44 -12.01
CA GLU A 48 -3.75 -35.95 -13.38
C GLU A 48 -3.32 -37.41 -13.50
N SER A 49 -2.22 -37.81 -12.84
CA SER A 49 -1.77 -39.21 -12.85
C SER A 49 -2.79 -40.18 -12.22
N LEU A 50 -3.63 -39.67 -11.31
CA LEU A 50 -4.70 -40.45 -10.66
C LEU A 50 -6.00 -40.53 -11.48
N LYS A 51 -6.22 -39.66 -12.47
CA LYS A 51 -7.47 -39.63 -13.26
C LYS A 51 -7.40 -40.59 -14.43
N LYS A 52 -8.06 -41.75 -14.30
CA LYS A 52 -8.36 -42.62 -15.45
C LYS A 52 -9.31 -41.92 -16.43
N THR A 53 -8.96 -41.91 -17.71
CA THR A 53 -9.85 -41.44 -18.78
C THR A 53 -11.06 -42.38 -18.88
N LYS A 54 -12.26 -41.81 -18.82
CA LYS A 54 -13.49 -42.55 -19.07
C LYS A 54 -13.78 -42.48 -20.56
N HIS A 55 -13.93 -43.64 -21.19
CA HIS A 55 -14.35 -43.76 -22.59
C HIS A 55 -15.86 -43.59 -22.73
N SER A 56 -16.34 -43.18 -23.90
CA SER A 56 -17.78 -43.12 -24.17
C SER A 56 -18.43 -44.51 -24.18
N SER A 57 -19.75 -44.54 -23.92
CA SER A 57 -20.53 -45.79 -24.04
C SER A 57 -20.46 -46.36 -25.45
N GLU A 58 -20.46 -45.51 -26.49
CA GLU A 58 -20.41 -45.93 -27.88
C GLU A 58 -19.09 -46.65 -28.20
N LEU A 59 -17.95 -46.14 -27.71
CA LEU A 59 -16.67 -46.82 -27.85
C LEU A 59 -16.67 -48.19 -27.15
N LEU A 60 -17.21 -48.27 -25.94
CA LEU A 60 -17.31 -49.52 -25.18
C LEU A 60 -18.20 -50.54 -25.89
N ASP A 61 -19.29 -50.09 -26.52
CA ASP A 61 -20.19 -50.93 -27.29
C ASP A 61 -19.52 -51.43 -28.58
N LEU A 62 -18.78 -50.58 -29.29
CA LEU A 62 -17.96 -50.99 -30.46
C LEU A 62 -16.90 -52.03 -30.08
N ARG A 63 -16.21 -51.85 -28.95
CA ARG A 63 -15.24 -52.83 -28.43
C ARG A 63 -15.90 -54.16 -28.04
N ARG A 64 -17.13 -54.12 -27.51
CA ARG A 64 -17.90 -55.33 -27.22
C ARG A 64 -18.28 -56.06 -28.51
N ILE A 65 -18.74 -55.33 -29.54
CA ILE A 65 -19.11 -55.88 -30.85
C ILE A 65 -17.87 -56.49 -31.54
N GLU A 66 -16.73 -55.79 -31.53
CA GLU A 66 -15.44 -56.30 -32.04
C GLU A 66 -15.10 -57.67 -31.43
N LEU A 67 -15.18 -57.78 -30.10
CA LEU A 67 -14.86 -59.00 -29.37
C LEU A 67 -15.82 -60.15 -29.68
N VAL A 68 -17.12 -59.86 -29.86
CA VAL A 68 -18.12 -60.88 -30.21
C VAL A 68 -17.89 -61.40 -31.63
N LEU A 69 -17.68 -60.52 -32.61
CA LEU A 69 -17.40 -60.90 -34.01
C LEU A 69 -16.10 -61.72 -34.12
N ALA A 70 -15.06 -61.32 -33.39
CA ALA A 70 -13.80 -62.06 -33.35
C ALA A 70 -13.98 -63.48 -32.76
N LYS A 71 -14.81 -63.63 -31.72
CA LYS A 71 -15.14 -64.95 -31.13
C LYS A 71 -15.97 -65.84 -32.07
N GLN A 72 -16.78 -65.23 -32.94
CA GLN A 72 -17.59 -65.93 -33.94
C GLN A 72 -16.77 -66.33 -35.18
N GLY A 73 -15.51 -65.91 -35.30
CA GLY A 73 -14.65 -66.18 -36.46
C GLY A 73 -14.83 -65.20 -37.63
N GLU A 74 -15.67 -64.18 -37.45
CA GLU A 74 -15.96 -63.11 -38.42
C GLU A 74 -14.85 -62.05 -38.42
N TYR A 75 -13.61 -62.46 -38.73
CA TYR A 75 -12.44 -61.58 -38.59
C TYR A 75 -12.46 -60.36 -39.52
N ALA A 76 -13.06 -60.47 -40.70
CA ALA A 76 -13.16 -59.36 -41.65
C ALA A 76 -14.09 -58.25 -41.12
N GLU A 77 -15.20 -58.61 -40.48
CA GLU A 77 -16.11 -57.65 -39.88
C GLU A 77 -15.55 -57.09 -38.57
N ALA A 78 -14.93 -57.94 -37.75
CA ALA A 78 -14.24 -57.51 -36.53
C ALA A 78 -13.17 -56.46 -36.84
N GLN A 79 -12.38 -56.64 -37.91
CA GLN A 79 -11.36 -55.66 -38.32
C GLN A 79 -11.97 -54.32 -38.74
N LYS A 80 -13.13 -54.31 -39.42
CA LYS A 80 -13.84 -53.06 -39.77
C LYS A 80 -14.32 -52.33 -38.52
N VAL A 81 -14.90 -53.05 -37.56
CA VAL A 81 -15.35 -52.49 -36.28
C VAL A 81 -14.16 -51.96 -35.47
N LYS A 82 -13.04 -52.70 -35.44
CA LYS A 82 -11.80 -52.27 -34.80
C LYS A 82 -11.29 -50.94 -35.34
N VAL A 83 -11.18 -50.79 -36.67
CA VAL A 83 -10.72 -49.53 -37.28
C VAL A 83 -11.61 -48.35 -36.87
N ARG A 84 -12.93 -48.57 -36.80
CA ARG A 84 -13.88 -47.55 -36.33
C ARG A 84 -13.71 -47.23 -34.84
N ALA A 85 -13.51 -48.24 -34.01
CA ALA A 85 -13.28 -48.08 -32.58
C ALA A 85 -11.95 -47.33 -32.32
N ASP A 86 -10.87 -47.74 -32.98
CA ASP A 86 -9.54 -47.11 -32.85
C ASP A 86 -9.58 -45.63 -33.29
N ALA A 87 -10.30 -45.31 -34.38
CA ALA A 87 -10.48 -43.92 -34.81
C ALA A 87 -11.29 -43.08 -33.81
N MET A 88 -12.35 -43.65 -33.22
CA MET A 88 -13.16 -42.99 -32.20
C MET A 88 -12.36 -42.78 -30.90
N GLU A 89 -11.60 -43.78 -30.49
CA GLU A 89 -10.72 -43.72 -29.32
C GLU A 89 -9.65 -42.64 -29.49
N ALA A 90 -9.01 -42.56 -30.65
CA ALA A 90 -8.05 -41.50 -30.95
C ALA A 90 -8.67 -40.10 -30.85
N ALA A 91 -9.88 -39.90 -31.40
CA ALA A 91 -10.59 -38.64 -31.32
C ALA A 91 -11.01 -38.28 -29.88
N GLU A 92 -11.46 -39.24 -29.08
CA GLU A 92 -11.77 -39.03 -27.66
C GLU A 92 -10.53 -38.68 -26.85
N HIS A 93 -9.40 -39.36 -27.11
CA HIS A 93 -8.13 -39.05 -26.46
C HIS A 93 -7.64 -37.65 -26.79
N GLU A 94 -7.73 -37.23 -28.05
CA GLU A 94 -7.33 -35.88 -28.47
C GLU A 94 -8.21 -34.83 -27.81
N ARG A 95 -9.53 -34.98 -27.86
CA ARG A 95 -10.47 -34.05 -27.19
C ARG A 95 -10.23 -33.98 -25.68
N ALA A 96 -10.02 -35.12 -25.04
CA ALA A 96 -9.73 -35.17 -23.62
C ALA A 96 -8.38 -34.50 -23.29
N LYS A 97 -7.39 -34.60 -24.16
CA LYS A 97 -6.10 -33.92 -24.01
C LYS A 97 -6.26 -32.40 -24.16
N THR A 98 -6.92 -31.92 -25.21
CA THR A 98 -7.13 -30.48 -25.44
C THR A 98 -7.94 -29.83 -24.33
N GLU A 99 -8.99 -30.50 -23.85
CA GLU A 99 -9.78 -30.03 -22.72
C GLU A 99 -8.94 -29.92 -21.45
N ARG A 100 -8.05 -30.91 -21.20
CA ARG A 100 -7.15 -30.92 -20.05
C ARG A 100 -6.13 -29.77 -20.14
N GLU A 101 -5.53 -29.56 -21.31
CA GLU A 101 -4.62 -28.44 -21.58
C GLU A 101 -5.32 -27.09 -21.37
N HIS A 102 -6.56 -26.95 -21.84
CA HIS A 102 -7.35 -25.73 -21.65
C HIS A 102 -7.69 -25.47 -20.17
N GLN A 103 -8.06 -26.52 -19.43
CA GLN A 103 -8.29 -26.43 -17.98
C GLN A 103 -7.02 -26.05 -17.22
N MET A 104 -5.87 -26.62 -17.62
CA MET A 104 -4.56 -26.28 -17.04
C MET A 104 -4.20 -24.83 -17.31
N PHE A 105 -4.30 -24.38 -18.56
CA PHE A 105 -4.06 -22.99 -18.95
C PHE A 105 -4.96 -22.02 -18.17
N SER A 106 -6.25 -22.30 -18.10
CA SER A 106 -7.22 -21.48 -17.37
C SER A 106 -6.92 -21.42 -15.88
N ALA A 107 -6.44 -22.51 -15.29
CA ALA A 107 -6.09 -22.55 -13.88
C ALA A 107 -4.77 -21.79 -13.60
N HIS A 108 -3.78 -21.88 -14.49
CA HIS A 108 -2.57 -21.05 -14.43
C HIS A 108 -2.88 -19.57 -14.59
N ALA A 109 -3.73 -19.19 -15.55
CA ALA A 109 -4.15 -17.79 -15.72
C ALA A 109 -4.82 -17.23 -14.46
N LYS A 110 -5.65 -18.02 -13.78
CA LYS A 110 -6.26 -17.63 -12.50
C LYS A 110 -5.23 -17.46 -11.38
N LEU A 111 -4.23 -18.35 -11.31
CA LEU A 111 -3.16 -18.24 -10.32
C LEU A 111 -2.33 -16.97 -10.55
N ASN A 112 -1.88 -16.76 -11.78
CA ASN A 112 -1.10 -15.57 -12.16
C ASN A 112 -1.88 -14.29 -11.90
N SER A 113 -3.16 -14.23 -12.28
CA SER A 113 -4.01 -13.05 -12.05
C SER A 113 -4.14 -12.72 -10.55
N ARG A 114 -4.26 -13.73 -9.68
CA ARG A 114 -4.27 -13.52 -8.22
C ARG A 114 -2.92 -13.01 -7.71
N GLN A 115 -1.83 -13.62 -8.15
CA GLN A 115 -0.47 -13.22 -7.77
C GLN A 115 -0.18 -11.77 -8.21
N GLU A 116 -0.58 -11.39 -9.42
CA GLU A 116 -0.48 -10.01 -9.92
C GLU A 116 -1.29 -9.02 -9.07
N GLN A 117 -2.52 -9.38 -8.70
CA GLN A 117 -3.35 -8.55 -7.81
C GLN A 117 -2.70 -8.35 -6.44
N GLU A 118 -2.14 -9.42 -5.85
CA GLU A 118 -1.41 -9.35 -4.58
C GLU A 118 -0.19 -8.43 -4.66
N VAL A 119 0.64 -8.57 -5.70
CA VAL A 119 1.81 -7.72 -5.92
C VAL A 119 1.40 -6.27 -6.12
N ASN A 120 0.36 -6.01 -6.92
CA ASN A 120 -0.14 -4.66 -7.17
C ASN A 120 -0.67 -4.01 -5.89
N ALA A 121 -1.44 -4.74 -5.08
CA ALA A 121 -1.93 -4.25 -3.80
C ALA A 121 -0.76 -3.93 -2.83
N LEU A 122 0.26 -4.79 -2.78
CA LEU A 122 1.45 -4.55 -1.96
C LEU A 122 2.23 -3.32 -2.45
N ARG A 123 2.42 -3.16 -3.76
CA ARG A 123 3.07 -1.98 -4.35
C ARG A 123 2.32 -0.69 -4.02
N GLN A 124 0.99 -0.70 -4.13
CA GLN A 124 0.16 0.46 -3.75
C GLN A 124 0.33 0.81 -2.28
N ARG A 125 0.36 -0.18 -1.39
CA ARG A 125 0.59 0.04 0.05
C ARG A 125 1.98 0.58 0.35
N ILE A 126 3.01 0.10 -0.34
CA ILE A 126 4.38 0.63 -0.21
C ILE A 126 4.42 2.08 -0.71
N GLN A 127 3.78 2.37 -1.84
CA GLN A 127 3.73 3.72 -2.38
C GLN A 127 3.02 4.69 -1.44
N SER A 128 1.83 4.32 -0.95
CA SER A 128 1.07 5.17 -0.01
C SER A 128 1.86 5.40 1.28
N GLY A 129 2.49 4.36 1.83
CA GLY A 129 3.33 4.51 3.02
C GLY A 129 4.57 5.37 2.78
N ALA A 130 5.18 5.32 1.60
CA ALA A 130 6.29 6.20 1.23
C ALA A 130 5.85 7.68 1.10
N GLU A 131 4.65 7.92 0.56
CA GLU A 131 4.04 9.25 0.51
C GLU A 131 3.73 9.78 1.92
N GLU A 132 3.21 8.94 2.81
CA GLU A 132 3.00 9.28 4.22
C GLU A 132 4.30 9.65 4.94
N GLN A 133 5.40 8.91 4.73
CA GLN A 133 6.71 9.26 5.31
C GLN A 133 7.23 10.59 4.78
N ARG A 134 7.05 10.87 3.48
CA ARG A 134 7.43 12.16 2.88
C ARG A 134 6.62 13.31 3.48
N HIS A 135 5.32 13.12 3.63
CA HIS A 135 4.46 14.13 4.26
C HIS A 135 4.84 14.36 5.73
N ALA A 136 5.07 13.29 6.50
CA ALA A 136 5.51 13.39 7.89
C ALA A 136 6.87 14.11 8.02
N ARG A 137 7.83 13.83 7.12
CA ARG A 137 9.11 14.57 7.06
C ARG A 137 8.89 16.05 6.81
N GLN A 138 8.00 16.40 5.88
CA GLN A 138 7.68 17.80 5.58
C GLN A 138 7.10 18.51 6.80
N VAL A 139 6.10 17.93 7.47
CA VAL A 139 5.47 18.51 8.66
C VAL A 139 6.48 18.71 9.80
N ASP A 140 7.35 17.73 10.04
CA ASP A 140 8.35 17.86 11.10
C ASP A 140 9.46 18.86 10.74
N LEU A 141 9.79 19.01 9.45
CA LEU A 141 10.69 20.06 8.98
C LEU A 141 10.09 21.45 9.19
N GLU A 142 8.82 21.65 8.85
CA GLU A 142 8.09 22.91 9.08
C GLU A 142 8.10 23.29 10.57
N ARG A 143 7.84 22.31 11.45
CA ARG A 143 7.94 22.50 12.92
C ARG A 143 9.35 22.89 13.36
N LEU A 144 10.39 22.27 12.79
CA LEU A 144 11.78 22.61 13.11
C LEU A 144 12.12 24.04 12.68
N LEU A 145 11.71 24.45 11.48
CA LEU A 145 11.91 25.80 10.98
C LEU A 145 11.14 26.84 11.81
N GLN A 146 9.92 26.52 12.25
CA GLN A 146 9.16 27.38 13.14
C GLN A 146 9.86 27.60 14.47
N ARG A 147 10.38 26.53 15.10
CA ARG A 147 11.19 26.65 16.34
C ARG A 147 12.43 27.52 16.13
N TYR A 148 13.13 27.32 15.02
CA TYR A 148 14.29 28.13 14.66
C TYR A 148 13.93 29.62 14.52
N ASN A 149 12.84 29.94 13.81
CA ASN A 149 12.38 31.31 13.63
C ASN A 149 11.97 31.96 14.96
N ASN A 150 11.33 31.22 15.87
CA ASN A 150 10.96 31.71 17.19
C ASN A 150 12.20 32.06 18.02
N ILE A 151 13.19 31.17 18.07
CA ILE A 151 14.46 31.41 18.79
C ILE A 151 15.20 32.62 18.19
N LYS A 152 15.24 32.72 16.85
CA LYS A 152 15.86 33.85 16.16
C LYS A 152 15.18 35.17 16.53
N ALA A 153 13.85 35.23 16.48
CA ALA A 153 13.09 36.41 16.84
C ALA A 153 13.27 36.80 18.32
N GLU A 154 13.36 35.81 19.22
CA GLU A 154 13.67 36.03 20.62
C GLU A 154 15.07 36.64 20.82
N LEU A 155 16.09 36.09 20.17
CA LEU A 155 17.46 36.62 20.25
C LEU A 155 17.56 38.05 19.67
N GLU A 156 16.88 38.33 18.57
CA GLU A 156 16.81 39.67 17.98
C GLU A 156 16.11 40.66 18.93
N SER A 157 15.04 40.23 19.59
CA SER A 157 14.33 41.02 20.61
C SER A 157 15.23 41.30 21.82
N GLN A 158 15.92 40.29 22.34
CA GLN A 158 16.87 40.42 23.45
C GLN A 158 18.00 41.41 23.08
N GLN A 159 18.60 41.25 21.90
CA GLN A 159 19.66 42.16 21.42
C GLN A 159 19.15 43.61 21.27
N THR A 160 17.92 43.79 20.79
CA THR A 160 17.31 45.12 20.64
C THR A 160 17.02 45.76 22.00
N ALA A 161 16.54 44.98 22.96
CA ALA A 161 16.33 45.41 24.34
C ALA A 161 17.65 45.82 25.02
N GLU A 162 18.70 45.02 24.86
CA GLU A 162 20.04 45.35 25.36
C GLU A 162 20.60 46.63 24.75
N ARG A 163 20.52 46.80 23.41
CA ARG A 163 20.93 48.04 22.72
C ARG A 163 20.18 49.26 23.25
N THR A 164 18.87 49.12 23.49
CA THR A 164 18.05 50.20 24.05
C THR A 164 18.45 50.52 25.48
N ARG A 165 18.73 49.50 26.30
CA ARG A 165 19.19 49.67 27.67
C ARG A 165 20.56 50.33 27.73
N GLN A 166 21.50 49.93 26.88
CA GLN A 166 22.82 50.57 26.77
C GLN A 166 22.71 52.04 26.37
N ARG A 167 21.85 52.38 25.40
CA ARG A 167 21.56 53.79 25.03
C ARG A 167 21.00 54.61 26.21
N LYS A 168 20.05 54.05 26.96
CA LYS A 168 19.46 54.71 28.13
C LYS A 168 20.43 54.82 29.31
N GLY A 169 21.23 53.79 29.58
CA GLY A 169 22.26 53.81 30.61
C GLY A 169 23.39 54.80 30.30
N PHE A 170 23.67 55.05 29.02
CA PHE A 170 24.63 56.08 28.60
C PHE A 170 24.06 57.50 28.74
N SER A 171 22.75 57.70 28.53
CA SER A 171 22.11 59.00 28.79
C SER A 171 22.02 59.34 30.29
N ASP A 172 21.83 58.33 31.14
CA ASP A 172 21.66 58.51 32.60
C ASP A 172 22.98 58.80 33.33
N GLN A 173 24.14 58.46 32.73
CA GLN A 173 25.46 58.83 33.24
C GLN A 173 25.87 60.28 32.87
N SER A 174 25.07 60.98 32.07
CA SER A 174 25.38 62.33 31.56
C SER A 174 24.53 63.47 32.14
N LEU A 175 23.63 63.20 33.08
CA LEU A 175 22.76 64.22 33.66
C LEU A 175 22.94 64.30 35.18
N VAL A 176 23.81 65.22 35.58
CA VAL A 176 23.78 65.86 36.90
C VAL A 176 22.37 66.42 37.11
N ALA A 177 21.71 65.96 38.17
CA ALA A 177 20.39 66.42 38.58
C ALA A 177 20.37 67.94 38.88
N PRO A 178 19.18 68.57 38.81
CA PRO A 178 18.70 69.18 40.04
C PRO A 178 17.23 68.87 40.36
N ILE A 179 17.08 68.33 41.57
CA ILE A 179 16.14 68.63 42.67
C ILE A 179 14.91 69.54 42.38
N SER A 180 13.72 68.93 42.59
CA SER A 180 12.43 69.45 43.16
C SER A 180 11.45 70.32 42.32
N PRO A 181 10.15 70.45 42.72
CA PRO A 181 9.29 69.61 43.58
C PRO A 181 7.87 69.28 43.01
N ARG A 182 7.22 68.35 43.72
CA ARG A 182 5.81 67.90 43.75
C ARG A 182 4.73 68.97 43.49
N ARG A 183 3.71 68.62 42.67
CA ARG A 183 2.37 69.23 42.71
C ARG A 183 1.27 68.27 42.26
N THR A 184 0.05 68.58 42.69
CA THR A 184 -1.08 67.70 42.98
C THR A 184 -2.17 67.68 41.90
N SER A 185 -2.92 66.56 41.87
CA SER A 185 -4.38 66.43 41.63
C SER A 185 -5.07 67.16 40.47
N GLY A 186 -5.80 66.39 39.64
CA GLY A 186 -7.12 66.80 39.15
C GLY A 186 -7.51 66.31 37.74
N GLY A 187 -8.51 65.41 37.69
CA GLY A 187 -9.51 65.24 36.61
C GLY A 187 -9.02 64.77 35.23
N SER A 188 -9.75 64.04 34.39
CA SER A 188 -11.16 63.64 34.37
C SER A 188 -11.34 62.50 33.37
N ARG A 189 -12.37 61.67 33.61
CA ARG A 189 -12.95 60.67 32.67
C ARG A 189 -13.62 61.39 31.49
N PRO A 190 -13.81 60.71 30.33
CA PRO A 190 -15.06 59.96 30.06
C PRO A 190 -14.75 58.60 29.37
N GLY A 191 -15.61 57.59 29.20
CA GLY A 191 -17.06 57.45 29.17
C GLY A 191 -17.43 56.52 27.99
N SER A 192 -18.32 55.54 28.23
CA SER A 192 -19.02 54.62 27.29
C SER A 192 -18.23 53.48 26.62
N ALA A 193 -18.48 52.18 26.87
CA ALA A 193 -19.70 51.34 26.79
C ALA A 193 -19.97 50.74 25.40
N ARG A 194 -19.87 49.40 25.30
CA ARG A 194 -20.59 48.56 24.31
C ARG A 194 -20.51 47.08 24.74
N SER A 195 -21.54 46.60 25.45
CA SER A 195 -22.63 45.74 24.94
C SER A 195 -22.20 44.31 24.60
N SER A 196 -22.24 43.44 25.61
CA SER A 196 -22.24 41.98 25.46
C SER A 196 -23.65 41.52 25.08
N GLY A 197 -23.83 41.15 23.81
CA GLY A 197 -25.00 40.43 23.32
C GLY A 197 -24.66 38.98 23.03
N ARG A 198 -25.22 38.07 23.83
CA ARG A 198 -25.62 36.69 23.46
C ARG A 198 -27.17 36.73 23.42
N PRO A 199 -27.93 35.82 22.75
CA PRO A 199 -27.67 34.37 22.65
C PRO A 199 -28.20 33.66 21.36
N SER A 200 -28.10 32.30 21.38
CA SER A 200 -29.01 31.30 20.73
C SER A 200 -28.80 31.06 19.22
N SER A 201 -28.98 29.88 18.57
CA SER A 201 -29.54 28.54 18.89
C SER A 201 -29.39 27.64 17.64
N GLY A 202 -29.34 26.32 17.85
CA GLY A 202 -29.75 25.25 16.89
C GLY A 202 -28.68 24.87 15.85
N GLY A 203 -28.42 23.61 15.52
CA GLY A 203 -29.04 22.30 15.77
C GLY A 203 -28.34 21.27 14.83
N PRO A 204 -28.57 19.96 14.99
CA PRO A 204 -27.70 18.89 14.48
C PRO A 204 -28.10 18.37 13.09
N SER A 205 -27.14 17.81 12.35
CA SER A 205 -27.40 16.90 11.20
C SER A 205 -26.13 16.09 10.90
N SER A 206 -26.10 14.80 11.22
CA SER A 206 -26.52 13.67 10.37
C SER A 206 -25.38 13.14 9.49
N VAL A 207 -24.97 11.90 9.83
CA VAL A 207 -24.32 10.90 8.96
C VAL A 207 -25.21 10.67 7.72
N PRO A 208 -24.69 10.26 6.55
CA PRO A 208 -24.65 8.80 6.28
C PRO A 208 -23.53 8.30 5.31
N SER A 209 -23.38 6.97 5.36
CA SER A 209 -22.88 6.01 4.36
C SER A 209 -21.40 5.96 4.01
#